data_AF-A0A9D1MWN3-F1
#
_entry.id   AF-A0A9D1MWN3-F1
#
_cell.length_a   1.000
_cell.length_b   1.000
_cell.length_c   1.000
_cell.angle_alpha   90.00
_cell.angle_beta   90.00
_cell.angle_gamma   90.00
#
_symmetry.space_group_name_H-M   'P 1'
#
loop_
_entity.id
_entity.type
_entity.pdbx_description
1 polymer ?
#
loop_
_entity_poly.entity_id
_entity_poly.type
_entity_poly.pdbx_seq_one_letter_code
_entity_poly.pdbx_strand_id
1 'polypeptide(L)' 'MYKNYVFDIYGTLLDISTNEHETATWQKLADTLAYYGVNYTARGLEEAYFAGCELQINQG' A
#
# COMPACT_ATOMS: atom_id res chain seq x y z
N MET A 1 19.79 -31.33 6.02
CA MET A 1 19.14 -30.27 6.83
C MET A 1 19.93 -29.00 6.64
N TYR A 2 19.29 -27.89 6.30
CA TYR A 2 19.99 -26.63 6.08
C TYR A 2 20.41 -26.03 7.43
N LYS A 3 21.61 -25.42 7.46
CA LYS A 3 22.14 -24.82 8.69
C LYS A 3 21.56 -23.44 8.98
N ASN A 4 21.16 -22.70 7.94
CA ASN A 4 20.60 -21.36 8.05
C ASN A 4 19.40 -21.24 7.12
N TYR A 5 18.43 -20.44 7.54
CA TYR A 5 17.24 -20.10 6.77
C TYR A 5 17.12 -18.58 6.73
N VAL A 6 16.97 -18.03 5.52
CA VAL A 6 16.77 -16.61 5.29
C VAL A 6 15.36 -16.45 4.74
N PHE A 7 14.59 -15.58 5.38
CA PHE A 7 13.23 -15.25 4.97
C PHE A 7 13.13 -13.74 4.82
N ASP A 8 12.33 -13.31 3.86
CA ASP A 8 11.83 -11.94 3.84
C ASP A 8 10.78 -11.75 4.95
N ILE A 9 10.57 -10.52 5.38
CA ILE A 9 9.62 -10.21 6.45
C ILE A 9 8.23 -10.01 5.85
N TYR A 10 8.05 -9.01 5.00
CA TYR A 10 6.74 -8.61 4.49
C TYR A 10 6.27 -9.55 3.39
N GLY A 11 5.05 -10.08 3.53
CA GLY A 11 4.49 -11.03 2.57
C GLY A 11 5.09 -12.45 2.64
N THR A 12 6.01 -12.72 3.58
CA THR A 12 6.54 -14.07 3.85
C THR A 12 6.34 -14.47 5.32
N LEU A 13 6.88 -13.71 6.26
CA LEU A 13 6.73 -14.00 7.70
C LEU A 13 5.63 -13.17 8.36
N LEU A 14 5.34 -11.99 7.80
CA LEU A 14 4.34 -11.07 8.29
C LEU A 14 3.42 -10.67 7.15
N ASP A 15 2.12 -10.89 7.35
CA ASP A 15 1.08 -10.35 6.51
C ASP A 15 0.57 -9.03 7.10
N ILE A 16 0.58 -7.97 6.30
CA ILE A 16 0.07 -6.66 6.69
C ILE A 16 -1.21 -6.42 5.92
N SER A 17 -2.33 -6.43 6.62
CA SER A 17 -3.59 -5.94 6.09
C SER A 17 -3.75 -4.47 6.46
N THR A 18 -3.92 -3.63 5.43
CA THR A 18 -4.44 -2.28 5.60
C THR A 18 -5.92 -2.30 5.25
N ASN A 19 -6.71 -1.37 5.77
CA ASN A 19 -8.08 -1.18 5.30
C ASN A 19 -8.08 -0.09 4.24
N GLU A 20 -7.93 -0.48 2.97
CA GLU A 20 -7.88 0.44 1.83
C GLU A 20 -9.24 1.05 1.50
N HIS A 21 -10.33 0.54 2.08
CA HIS A 21 -11.67 1.14 1.97
C HIS A 21 -11.95 2.19 3.06
N GLU A 22 -11.03 2.38 4.01
CA GLU A 22 -11.17 3.42 5.03
C GLU A 22 -10.58 4.75 4.55
N THR A 23 -11.42 5.77 4.36
CA THR A 23 -10.98 7.10 3.92
C THR A 23 -9.91 7.73 4.83
N ALA A 24 -9.91 7.43 6.13
CA ALA A 24 -8.91 7.94 7.06
C ALA A 24 -7.49 7.42 6.77
N THR A 25 -7.36 6.23 6.16
CA THR A 25 -6.07 5.69 5.70
C THR A 25 -5.48 6.62 4.64
N TRP A 26 -6.27 6.97 3.64
CA TRP A 26 -5.86 7.84 2.54
C TRP A 26 -5.60 9.27 2.99
N GLN A 27 -6.37 9.77 3.97
CA GLN A 27 -6.12 11.10 4.55
C GLN A 27 -4.76 11.15 5.26
N LYS A 28 -4.44 10.14 6.08
CA LYS A 28 -3.13 10.06 6.73
C LYS A 28 -1.99 9.98 5.72
N LEU A 29 -2.17 9.24 4.63
CA LEU A 29 -1.19 9.16 3.54
C LEU A 29 -1.02 10.54 2.87
N ALA A 30 -2.11 11.22 2.53
CA ALA A 30 -2.09 12.55 1.95
C ALA A 30 -1.39 13.57 2.86
N ASP A 31 -1.69 13.56 4.16
CA ASP A 31 -1.06 14.45 5.14
C ASP A 31 0.45 14.19 5.25
N THR A 32 0.84 12.91 5.25
CA THR A 32 2.25 12.50 5.29
C THR A 32 2.98 12.96 4.03
N LEU A 33 2.39 12.80 2.85
CA LEU A 33 2.97 13.25 1.59
C LEU A 33 3.06 14.78 1.53
N ALA A 34 2.03 15.49 2.00
CA ALA A 34 2.01 16.95 2.07
C ALA A 34 3.09 17.50 3.01
N TYR A 35 3.38 16.81 4.12
CA TYR A 35 4.51 17.13 5.00
C TYR A 35 5.86 17.09 4.25
N TYR A 36 6.01 16.19 3.27
CA TYR A 36 7.18 16.13 2.38
C TYR A 36 7.06 17.02 1.13
N GLY A 37 6.08 17.91 1.07
CA GLY A 37 5.89 18.86 -0.04
C GLY A 37 5.14 18.29 -1.26
N VAL A 38 4.53 17.11 -1.13
CA VAL A 38 3.80 16.44 -2.21
C VAL A 38 2.29 16.48 -1.92
N ASN A 39 1.57 17.34 -2.64
CA ASN A 39 0.15 17.59 -2.38
C ASN A 39 -0.75 16.68 -3.23
N TYR A 40 -1.45 15.75 -2.58
CA TYR A 40 -2.51 14.94 -3.17
C TYR A 40 -3.81 15.06 -2.38
N THR A 41 -4.92 14.68 -3.00
CA THR A 41 -6.19 14.50 -2.28
C THR A 41 -6.34 13.05 -1.85
N ALA A 42 -6.91 12.79 -0.67
CA ALA A 42 -7.15 11.43 -0.17
C ALA A 42 -7.92 10.57 -1.19
N ARG A 43 -9.00 11.12 -1.74
CA ARG A 43 -9.81 10.46 -2.77
C ARG A 43 -9.02 10.15 -4.05
N GLY A 44 -8.17 11.08 -4.49
CA GLY A 44 -7.33 10.85 -5.68
C GLY A 44 -6.31 9.73 -5.47
N LEU A 45 -5.77 9.59 -4.26
CA LEU A 45 -4.88 8.47 -3.91
C LEU A 45 -5.63 7.14 -3.89
N GLU A 46 -6.82 7.11 -3.30
CA GLU A 46 -7.69 5.94 -3.25
C GLU A 46 -8.07 5.44 -4.66
N GLU A 47 -8.60 6.35 -5.50
CA GLU A 47 -8.99 6.04 -6.88
C GLU A 47 -7.79 5.52 -7.69
N ALA A 48 -6.62 6.15 -7.56
CA ALA A 48 -5.40 5.73 -8.26
C ALA A 48 -4.90 4.36 -7.81
N TYR A 49 -5.00 4.04 -6.51
CA TYR A 49 -4.61 2.74 -5.99
C TYR A 49 -5.48 1.62 -6.55
N PHE A 50 -6.81 1.73 -6.44
CA PHE A 50 -7.71 0.68 -6.93
C PHE A 50 -7.62 0.52 -8.44
N ALA A 51 -7.46 1.59 -9.20
CA ALA A 51 -7.18 1.52 -10.64
C ALA A 51 -5.87 0.76 -10.93
N GLY A 52 -4.81 0.99 -10.15
CA GLY A 52 -3.55 0.26 -10.25
C GLY A 52 -3.72 -1.24 -9.96
N CYS A 53 -4.48 -1.59 -8.93
CA CYS A 53 -4.79 -2.98 -8.60
C CYS A 53 -5.55 -3.68 -9.73
N GLU A 54 -6.58 -3.04 -10.29
CA GLU A 54 -7.31 -3.61 -11.43
C GLU A 54 -6.41 -3.83 -12.64
N LEU A 55 -5.52 -2.90 -12.95
CA LEU A 55 -4.56 -3.05 -14.04
C LEU A 55 -3.63 -4.25 -13.83
N GLN A 56 -3.13 -4.46 -12.61
CA GLN A 56 -2.27 -5.59 -12.30
C GLN A 56 -3.02 -6.93 -12.33
N ILE A 57 -4.26 -6.97 -11.83
CA ILE A 57 -5.09 -8.18 -11.88
C ILE A 57 -5.40 -8.58 -13.33
N ASN A 58 -5.68 -7.60 -14.20
CA ASN A 58 -6.03 -7.85 -15.59
C ASN A 58 -4.82 -8.11 -16.52
N GLN A 59 -3.59 -7.93 -16.03
CA GLN A 59 -2.35 -8.18 -16.77
C GLN A 59 -1.66 -9.50 -16.37
N GLY A 60 -2.13 -10.19 -15.33
CA GLY A 60 -1.66 -11.52 -14.90
C GLY A 60 -2.45 -12.65 -15.55
#